data_AF-A0A2D6XE07-F1
#
_entry.id   AF-A0A2D6XE07-F1
#
_cell.length_a   1.000
_cell.length_b   1.000
_cell.length_c   1.000
_cell.angle_alpha   90.00
_cell.angle_beta   90.00
_cell.angle_gamma   90.00
#
_symmetry.space_group_name_H-M   'P 1'
#
loop_
_entity.id
_entity.type
_entity.pdbx_description
1 polymer ?
#
loop_
_entity_poly.entity_id
_entity_poly.type
_entity_poly.pdbx_seq_one_letter_code
_entity_poly.pdbx_strand_id
1 'polypeptide(L)'
;MNILDNNFELPEDVDAEYVTSQAMSALWEMTIEPMQDKLSEDDARLISIIGVTLKLVAHKAKCYEEIQKGNLPPSEDDFSRN
;
A
#
# COMPACT_ATOMS: atom_id res chain seq x y z
N MET A 1 12.43 1.90 25.43
CA MET A 1 12.28 1.07 24.22
C MET A 1 12.34 2.04 23.04
N ASN A 2 13.48 2.09 22.34
CA ASN A 2 13.70 2.98 21.20
C ASN A 2 12.98 2.36 19.99
N ILE A 3 12.01 3.06 19.41
CA ILE A 3 11.27 2.62 18.21
C ILE A 3 12.10 2.89 16.92
N LEU A 4 13.29 3.51 17.05
CA LEU A 4 14.14 3.93 15.94
C LEU A 4 15.30 2.97 15.61
N ASP A 5 15.41 1.82 16.30
CA ASP A 5 16.53 0.88 16.17
C ASP A 5 16.22 -0.33 15.26
N ASN A 6 15.22 -0.22 14.38
CA ASN A 6 15.06 -1.18 13.31
C ASN A 6 15.80 -0.66 12.09
N ASN A 7 16.98 -1.23 11.89
CA ASN A 7 17.80 -1.19 10.69
C ASN A 7 17.00 -1.80 9.52
N PHE A 8 15.91 -1.14 9.12
CA PHE A 8 15.10 -1.51 7.98
C PHE A 8 15.93 -1.12 6.77
N GLU A 9 16.73 -2.08 6.27
CA GLU A 9 17.35 -1.97 4.96
C GLU A 9 16.21 -1.79 3.95
N LEU A 10 15.91 -0.53 3.64
CA LEU A 10 14.94 -0.17 2.64
C LEU A 10 15.52 -0.63 1.30
N PRO A 11 14.86 -1.57 0.58
CA PRO A 11 15.32 -1.94 -0.76
C PRO A 11 15.44 -0.69 -1.64
N GLU A 12 16.40 -0.66 -2.58
CA GLU A 12 16.64 0.52 -3.42
C GLU A 12 15.39 0.99 -4.21
N ASP A 13 14.41 0.11 -4.40
CA ASP A 13 13.10 0.38 -5.01
C ASP A 13 11.93 0.31 -4.01
N VAL A 14 12.03 1.01 -2.87
CA VAL A 14 10.86 1.23 -2.01
C VAL A 14 9.89 2.17 -2.71
N ASP A 15 8.76 1.61 -3.14
CA ASP A 15 7.60 2.37 -3.65
C ASP A 15 6.46 2.42 -2.62
N ALA A 16 5.50 3.31 -2.82
CA ALA A 16 4.36 3.48 -1.92
C ALA A 16 3.50 2.21 -1.77
N GLU A 17 3.47 1.33 -2.78
CA GLU A 17 2.77 0.04 -2.70
C GLU A 17 3.47 -0.92 -1.75
N TYR A 18 4.81 -1.01 -1.82
CA TYR A 18 5.61 -1.83 -0.94
C TYR A 18 5.44 -1.39 0.52
N VAL A 19 5.62 -0.10 0.81
CA VAL A 19 5.48 0.44 2.18
C VAL A 19 4.09 0.16 2.74
N THR A 20 3.04 0.42 1.94
CA THR A 20 1.67 0.20 2.37
C THR A 20 1.38 -1.29 2.58
N SER A 21 1.93 -2.18 1.76
CA SER A 21 1.77 -3.62 1.94
C SER A 21 2.43 -4.12 3.23
N GLN A 22 3.61 -3.63 3.57
CA GLN A 22 4.27 -3.97 4.83
C GLN A 22 3.47 -3.47 6.03
N ALA A 23 2.97 -2.23 5.98
CA ALA A 23 2.13 -1.65 7.02
C ALA A 23 0.82 -2.42 7.21
N MET A 24 0.14 -2.81 6.11
CA MET A 24 -1.08 -3.61 6.16
C MET A 24 -0.85 -5.01 6.73
N SER A 25 0.30 -5.63 6.42
CA SER A 25 0.67 -6.95 6.96
C SER A 25 0.88 -6.87 8.47
N ALA A 26 1.62 -5.85 8.94
CA ALA A 26 1.80 -5.62 10.38
C ALA A 26 0.46 -5.31 11.09
N LEU A 27 -0.42 -4.51 10.47
CA LEU A 27 -1.73 -4.19 11.04
C LEU A 27 -2.64 -5.42 11.14
N TRP A 28 -2.55 -6.34 10.18
CA TRP A 28 -3.23 -7.63 10.23
C TRP A 28 -2.76 -8.46 11.43
N GLU A 29 -1.46 -8.73 11.51
CA GLU A 29 -0.86 -9.59 12.55
C GLU A 29 -1.04 -9.02 13.96
N MET A 30 -0.87 -7.70 14.12
CA MET A 30 -0.90 -7.06 15.43
C MET A 30 -2.30 -6.79 15.95
N THR A 31 -3.28 -6.59 15.06
CA THR A 31 -4.59 -6.06 15.44
C THR A 31 -5.75 -6.89 14.93
N ILE A 32 -5.83 -7.14 13.61
CA ILE A 32 -7.03 -7.77 13.03
C ILE A 32 -7.09 -9.26 13.40
N GLU A 33 -6.00 -10.01 13.20
CA GLU A 33 -5.96 -11.45 13.46
C GLU A 33 -6.31 -11.79 14.93
N PRO A 34 -5.71 -11.14 15.96
CA PRO A 34 -6.06 -11.42 17.36
C PRO A 34 -7.50 -11.05 17.75
N MET A 35 -8.16 -10.22 16.94
CA MET A 35 -9.51 -9.71 17.21
C MET A 35 -10.59 -10.37 16.36
N GLN A 36 -10.25 -11.27 15.43
CA GLN A 36 -11.23 -11.87 14.50
C GLN A 36 -12.49 -12.40 15.19
N ASP A 37 -12.34 -13.14 16.29
CA ASP A 37 -13.45 -13.75 17.02
C ASP A 37 -14.33 -12.73 17.76
N LYS A 38 -13.88 -11.47 17.86
CA LYS A 38 -14.57 -10.36 18.53
C LYS A 38 -15.17 -9.36 17.56
N LEU A 39 -14.85 -9.47 16.27
CA LEU A 39 -15.37 -8.58 15.24
C LEU A 39 -16.78 -9.01 14.85
N SER A 40 -17.71 -8.05 14.83
CA SER A 40 -18.99 -8.30 14.19
C SER A 40 -18.82 -8.42 12.68
N GLU A 41 -19.83 -8.96 11.98
CA GLU A 41 -19.82 -9.02 10.52
C GLU A 41 -19.70 -7.61 9.89
N ASP A 42 -20.32 -6.62 10.51
CA ASP A 42 -20.25 -5.23 10.05
C ASP A 42 -18.85 -4.63 10.24
N ASP A 43 -18.17 -4.95 11.35
CA ASP A 43 -16.78 -4.53 11.59
C ASP A 43 -15.83 -5.16 10.55
N ALA A 44 -16.01 -6.45 10.26
CA ALA A 44 -15.20 -7.17 9.27
C ALA A 44 -15.39 -6.59 7.85
N ARG A 45 -16.62 -6.23 7.49
CA ARG A 45 -16.92 -5.53 6.21
C ARG A 45 -16.27 -4.15 6.17
N LEU A 46 -16.35 -3.38 7.26
CA LEU A 46 -15.74 -2.05 7.31
C LEU A 46 -14.21 -2.12 7.20
N ILE A 47 -13.57 -3.06 7.90
CA ILE A 47 -12.12 -3.31 7.80
C ILE A 47 -11.73 -3.64 6.36
N SER A 48 -12.54 -4.44 5.66
CA SER A 48 -12.31 -4.78 4.25
C SER A 48 -12.36 -3.53 3.35
N ILE A 49 -13.33 -2.63 3.57
CA ILE A 49 -13.44 -1.36 2.84
C ILE A 49 -12.22 -0.47 3.11
N ILE A 50 -11.76 -0.41 4.36
CA ILE A 50 -10.56 0.34 4.74
C ILE A 50 -9.34 -0.21 4.00
N GLY A 51 -9.16 -1.53 3.96
CA GLY A 51 -8.06 -2.18 3.24
C GLY A 51 -8.06 -1.86 1.74
N VAL A 52 -9.23 -1.91 1.09
CA VAL A 52 -9.36 -1.51 -0.33
C VAL A 52 -9.03 -0.03 -0.53
N THR A 53 -9.45 0.83 0.39
CA THR A 53 -9.19 2.27 0.32
C THR A 53 -7.68 2.57 0.44
N LEU A 54 -6.99 1.92 1.38
CA LEU A 54 -5.54 2.08 1.54
C LEU A 54 -4.77 1.57 0.32
N LYS A 55 -5.22 0.47 -0.29
CA LYS A 55 -4.64 -0.03 -1.54
C LYS A 55 -4.79 0.98 -2.69
N LEU A 56 -5.93 1.65 -2.80
CA LEU A 56 -6.14 2.71 -3.80
C LEU A 56 -5.24 3.93 -3.56
N VAL A 57 -5.04 4.32 -2.30
CA VAL A 57 -4.14 5.41 -1.95
C VAL A 57 -2.69 5.06 -2.30
N ALA A 58 -2.25 3.85 -1.94
CA ALA A 58 -0.91 3.36 -2.27
C ALA A 58 -0.65 3.34 -3.78
N HIS A 59 -1.62 2.86 -4.55
CA HIS A 59 -1.53 2.83 -6.00
C HIS A 59 -1.39 4.24 -6.60
N LYS A 60 -2.21 5.20 -6.13
CA LYS A 60 -2.10 6.59 -6.57
C LYS A 60 -0.75 7.20 -6.21
N ALA A 61 -0.27 6.96 -4.99
CA ALA A 61 1.03 7.44 -4.54
C ALA A 61 2.17 6.89 -5.42
N LYS A 62 2.12 5.59 -5.74
CA LYS A 62 3.06 4.97 -6.68
C LYS A 62 3.00 5.61 -8.07
N CYS A 63 1.80 5.85 -8.62
CA CYS A 63 1.68 6.58 -9.89
C CYS A 63 2.35 7.96 -9.83
N TYR A 64 2.24 8.68 -8.72
CA TYR A 64 2.95 9.95 -8.53
C TYR A 64 4.47 9.77 -8.47
N GLU A 65 4.96 8.76 -7.77
CA GLU A 65 6.39 8.41 -7.71
C GLU A 65 6.95 8.06 -9.10
N GLU A 66 6.21 7.27 -9.88
CA GLU A 66 6.57 6.92 -11.26
C GLU A 66 6.65 8.16 -12.16
N ILE A 67 5.67 9.07 -12.08
CA ILE A 67 5.69 10.34 -12.81
C ILE A 67 6.91 11.17 -12.41
N GLN A 68 7.26 11.23 -11.12
CA GLN A 68 8.44 11.96 -10.63
C GLN A 68 9.76 11.34 -11.09
N LYS A 69 9.81 10.01 -11.22
CA LYS A 69 10.95 9.26 -11.78
C LYS A 69 11.07 9.42 -13.31
N GLY A 70 10.12 10.09 -13.96
CA GLY A 70 10.09 10.31 -15.41
C GLY A 70 9.40 9.21 -16.20
N ASN A 71 8.79 8.23 -15.53
CA ASN A 71 7.98 7.19 -16.14
C ASN A 71 6.57 7.74 -16.38
N LEU A 72 6.44 8.51 -17.47
CA LEU A 72 5.14 8.99 -17.92
C LEU A 72 4.34 7.81 -18.49
N PRO A 73 3.02 7.76 -18.25
CA PRO A 73 2.15 6.86 -18.99
C PRO A 73 2.30 7.14 -20.50
N PRO A 74 2.23 6.11 -21.36
CA PRO A 74 2.36 6.29 -22.80
C PRO A 74 1.37 7.35 -23.28
N SER A 75 1.85 8.32 -24.06
CA SER A 75 0.99 9.32 -24.67
C SER A 75 0.08 8.64 -25.70
N GLU A 76 -1.14 9.16 -25.87
CA GLU A 76 -2.10 8.62 -26.84
C GLU A 76 -1.53 8.60 -28.29
N ASP A 77 -0.52 9.43 -28.57
CA ASP A 77 0.19 9.48 -29.85
C ASP A 77 1.01 8.20 -30.14
N ASP A 78 1.50 7.48 -29.12
CA ASP A 78 2.30 6.25 -29.31
C ASP A 78 1.46 5.04 -29.76
N PHE A 79 0.14 5.05 -29.49
CA PHE A 79 -0.77 4.01 -29.96
C PHE A 79 -1.16 4.17 -31.44
N SER A 80 -1.00 5.37 -32.00
CA SER A 80 -1.40 5.68 -33.39
C SER A 80 -0.36 5.25 -34.45
N ARG A 81 0.79 4.72 -34.03
CA ARG A 81 1.96 4.45 -34.89
C ARG A 81 2.23 2.97 -35.20
N ASN A 82 1.33 2.04 -34.83
CA ASN A 82 1.42 0.62 -35.21
C ASN A 82 0.33 0.22 -36.20
#